data_AF-A0A494XS58-F1
#
_entry.id   AF-A0A494XS58-F1
#
_cell.length_a   1.000
_cell.length_b   1.000
_cell.length_c   1.000
_cell.angle_alpha   90.00
_cell.angle_beta   90.00
_cell.angle_gamma   90.00
#
_symmetry.space_group_name_H-M   'P 1'
#
loop_
_entity.id
_entity.type
_entity.pdbx_description
1 polymer ?
#
loop_
_entity_poly.entity_id
_entity_poly.type
_entity_poly.pdbx_seq_one_letter_code
_entity_poly.pdbx_strand_id
1 'polypeptide(L)'
;MNITKEVTPEEKRLLEIGDAVIKQVKQDLHFGSSNQQESYNAYGPEAKLRTRFARQHNAHPQKEGRHPRRMALAAVVAGAGNCGEMAACAYVRCRESIGPQYQVLWVSARNADHSFCLLGKLSWFQGHFIVVDPWPTQAQAVLYEDHFMYTLGKLPEVLKRNNGKGANIFNKYAQEQLALERQLEEFLQSAKRTHIPFRGYNQQYVTREPGTITYRQSGVQRCY
;
A
#
# COMPACT_ATOMS: atom_id res chain seq x y z
N MET A 1 9.42 6.94 -27.21
CA MET A 1 9.87 5.59 -27.59
C MET A 1 9.25 4.63 -26.59
N ASN A 2 8.50 3.64 -27.07
CA ASN A 2 7.85 2.66 -26.22
C ASN A 2 8.87 1.54 -25.94
N ILE A 3 9.35 1.43 -24.70
CA ILE A 3 10.26 0.35 -24.32
C ILE A 3 9.40 -0.83 -23.88
N THR A 4 9.33 -1.88 -24.69
CA THR A 4 8.75 -3.16 -24.27
C THR A 4 9.82 -3.99 -23.59
N LYS A 5 9.55 -4.42 -22.35
CA LYS A 5 10.44 -5.31 -21.60
C LYS A 5 9.82 -6.70 -21.51
N GLU A 6 10.61 -7.72 -21.82
CA GLU A 6 10.21 -9.09 -21.59
C GLU A 6 10.28 -9.43 -20.10
N VAL A 7 9.24 -10.08 -19.60
CA VAL A 7 9.17 -10.62 -18.24
C VAL A 7 8.97 -12.12 -18.32
N THR A 8 9.54 -12.85 -17.37
CA THR A 8 9.34 -14.28 -17.24
C THR A 8 7.87 -14.59 -16.93
N PRO A 9 7.39 -15.81 -17.24
CA PRO A 9 6.03 -16.23 -16.87
C PRO A 9 5.74 -16.10 -15.36
N GLU A 10 6.78 -16.26 -14.54
CA GLU A 10 6.67 -16.14 -13.09
C GLU A 10 6.52 -14.69 -12.62
N GLU A 11 7.31 -13.76 -13.17
CA GLU A 11 7.14 -12.33 -12.91
C GLU A 11 5.78 -11.84 -13.40
N LYS A 12 5.35 -12.26 -14.59
CA LYS A 12 4.02 -11.94 -15.12
C LYS A 12 2.91 -12.35 -14.16
N ARG A 13 2.96 -13.59 -13.63
CA ARG A 13 2.00 -14.06 -12.63
C ARG A 13 2.01 -13.20 -11.37
N LEU A 14 3.18 -12.83 -10.85
CA LEU A 14 3.27 -11.99 -9.65
C LEU A 14 2.82 -10.54 -9.89
N LEU A 15 3.03 -9.99 -11.09
CA LEU A 15 2.46 -8.71 -11.52
C LEU A 15 0.93 -8.75 -11.51
N GLU A 16 0.32 -9.78 -12.11
CA GLU A 16 -1.14 -9.97 -12.13
C GLU A 16 -1.72 -10.10 -10.71
N ILE A 17 -1.04 -10.83 -9.82
CA ILE A 17 -1.42 -10.91 -8.40
C ILE A 17 -1.28 -9.54 -7.71
N GLY A 18 -0.19 -8.83 -7.98
CA GLY A 18 0.06 -7.49 -7.45
C GLY A 18 -1.05 -6.50 -7.86
N ASP A 19 -1.47 -6.51 -9.11
CA ASP A 19 -2.57 -5.69 -9.62
C ASP A 19 -3.90 -6.02 -8.93
N ALA A 20 -4.20 -7.32 -8.76
CA ALA A 20 -5.39 -7.75 -8.03
C ALA A 20 -5.36 -7.28 -6.56
N VAL A 21 -4.20 -7.34 -5.90
CA VAL A 21 -4.03 -6.84 -4.54
C VAL A 21 -4.19 -5.32 -4.48
N ILE A 22 -3.58 -4.55 -5.40
CA ILE A 22 -3.74 -3.09 -5.48
C ILE A 22 -5.21 -2.73 -5.63
N LYS A 23 -5.93 -3.40 -6.53
CA LYS A 23 -7.37 -3.19 -6.73
C LYS A 23 -8.15 -3.45 -5.44
N GLN A 24 -7.89 -4.57 -4.77
CA GLN A 24 -8.56 -4.90 -3.51
C GLN A 24 -8.25 -3.87 -2.41
N VAL A 25 -7.00 -3.44 -2.26
CA VAL A 25 -6.64 -2.42 -1.25
C VAL A 25 -7.32 -1.09 -1.53
N LYS A 26 -7.41 -0.66 -2.80
CA LYS A 26 -8.15 0.56 -3.18
C LYS A 26 -9.65 0.44 -2.94
N GLN A 27 -10.23 -0.76 -3.09
CA GLN A 27 -11.63 -1.02 -2.74
C GLN A 27 -11.85 -0.99 -1.21
N ASP A 28 -10.97 -1.64 -0.45
CA ASP A 28 -11.03 -1.67 1.00
C ASP A 28 -10.86 -0.23 1.56
N LEU A 29 -9.93 0.55 1.00
CA LEU A 29 -9.62 1.93 1.41
C LEU A 29 -10.26 2.95 0.45
N HIS A 30 -11.58 2.87 0.28
CA HIS A 30 -12.33 3.69 -0.68
C HIS A 30 -12.29 5.20 -0.40
N PHE A 31 -12.02 5.65 0.82
CA PHE A 31 -11.76 7.08 1.11
C PHE A 31 -10.36 7.54 0.68
N GLY A 32 -9.51 6.62 0.26
CA GLY A 32 -8.18 6.88 -0.27
C GLY A 32 -7.18 7.36 0.77
N SER A 33 -6.24 8.18 0.31
CA SER A 33 -5.10 8.68 1.07
C SER A 33 -5.29 10.15 1.40
N SER A 34 -5.36 10.49 2.70
CA SER A 34 -5.63 11.87 3.14
C SER A 34 -4.62 12.92 2.68
N ASN A 35 -3.41 12.50 2.27
CA ASN A 35 -2.39 13.38 1.72
C ASN A 35 -2.48 13.56 0.20
N GLN A 36 -3.46 12.94 -0.47
CA GLN A 36 -3.73 13.11 -1.90
C GLN A 36 -4.89 14.08 -2.13
N GLN A 37 -4.70 15.02 -3.07
CA GLN A 37 -5.73 16.01 -3.39
C GLN A 37 -7.01 15.35 -3.90
N GLU A 38 -6.90 14.27 -4.68
CA GLU A 38 -8.06 13.55 -5.22
C GLU A 38 -8.94 12.99 -4.11
N SER A 39 -8.33 12.42 -3.06
CA SER A 39 -9.08 11.89 -1.91
C SER A 39 -9.75 13.01 -1.10
N TYR A 40 -9.07 14.15 -0.95
CA TYR A 40 -9.66 15.32 -0.29
C TYR A 40 -10.78 15.96 -1.11
N ASN A 41 -10.64 16.04 -2.43
CA ASN A 41 -11.70 16.58 -3.29
C ASN A 41 -12.96 15.70 -3.26
N ALA A 42 -12.78 14.38 -3.17
CA ALA A 42 -13.89 13.44 -3.13
C ALA A 42 -14.59 13.36 -1.76
N TYR A 43 -13.82 13.41 -0.66
CA TYR A 43 -14.34 13.09 0.68
C TYR A 43 -14.08 14.16 1.74
N GLY A 44 -13.41 15.26 1.38
CA GLY A 44 -13.15 16.39 2.26
C GLY A 44 -12.40 16.02 3.54
N PRO A 45 -12.76 16.62 4.69
CA PRO A 45 -12.14 16.34 5.99
C PRO A 45 -12.31 14.90 6.47
N GLU A 46 -13.28 14.14 5.95
CA GLU A 46 -13.57 12.78 6.42
C GLU A 46 -12.42 11.81 6.13
N ALA A 47 -11.80 11.89 4.94
CA ALA A 47 -10.61 11.08 4.60
C ALA A 47 -9.46 11.31 5.59
N LYS A 48 -9.27 12.55 6.05
CA LYS A 48 -8.26 12.93 7.04
C LYS A 48 -8.59 12.36 8.42
N LEU A 49 -9.85 12.44 8.86
CA LEU A 49 -10.29 11.87 10.12
C LEU A 49 -10.13 10.35 10.15
N ARG A 50 -10.56 9.67 9.09
CA ARG A 50 -10.41 8.21 8.94
C ARG A 50 -8.95 7.78 8.91
N THR A 51 -8.10 8.50 8.17
CA THR A 51 -6.65 8.24 8.18
C THR A 51 -6.05 8.44 9.57
N ARG A 52 -6.48 9.46 10.32
CA ARG A 52 -6.04 9.69 11.71
C ARG A 52 -6.48 8.55 12.63
N PHE A 53 -7.72 8.08 12.49
CA PHE A 53 -8.24 6.93 13.24
C PHE A 53 -7.37 5.69 12.98
N ALA A 54 -7.10 5.35 11.72
CA ALA A 54 -6.24 4.22 11.36
C ALA A 54 -4.86 4.35 12.03
N ARG A 55 -4.25 5.53 11.95
CA ARG A 55 -2.94 5.81 12.56
C ARG A 55 -2.91 5.67 14.07
N GLN A 56 -3.96 6.09 14.78
CA GLN A 56 -4.06 5.93 16.23
C GLN A 56 -4.08 4.46 16.66
N HIS A 57 -4.58 3.57 15.80
CA HIS A 57 -4.72 2.14 16.09
C HIS A 57 -3.58 1.29 15.50
N ASN A 58 -2.59 1.92 14.86
CA ASN A 58 -1.40 1.25 14.31
C ASN A 58 -0.49 0.61 15.38
N ALA A 59 -0.48 1.17 16.61
CA ALA A 59 0.38 0.72 17.70
C ALA A 59 -0.30 -0.35 18.56
N HIS A 60 0.46 -1.35 18.99
CA HIS A 60 0.03 -2.29 20.03
C HIS A 60 0.55 -1.80 21.38
N PRO A 61 -0.30 -1.52 22.39
CA PRO A 61 0.15 -0.95 23.66
C PRO A 61 1.14 -1.85 24.43
N GLN A 62 1.16 -3.16 24.14
CA GLN A 62 2.01 -4.15 24.82
C GLN A 62 3.10 -4.81 23.94
N LYS A 63 3.28 -4.38 22.69
CA LYS A 63 4.31 -4.97 21.80
C LYS A 63 5.06 -3.88 21.07
N GLU A 64 6.38 -3.91 21.19
CA GLU A 64 7.25 -3.00 20.45
C GLU A 64 7.16 -3.28 18.94
N GLY A 65 7.02 -2.22 18.15
CA GLY A 65 7.10 -2.27 16.69
C GLY A 65 5.76 -2.27 15.93
N ARG A 66 5.86 -1.99 14.62
CA ARG A 66 4.71 -1.92 13.70
C ARG A 66 4.20 -3.32 13.38
N HIS A 67 2.92 -3.59 13.62
CA HIS A 67 2.30 -4.88 13.34
C HIS A 67 1.43 -4.79 12.08
N PRO A 68 1.92 -5.24 10.90
CA PRO A 68 1.27 -4.95 9.61
C PRO A 68 -0.19 -5.41 9.54
N ARG A 69 -0.54 -6.51 10.21
CA ARG A 69 -1.94 -6.98 10.26
C ARG A 69 -2.87 -6.04 10.98
N ARG A 70 -2.44 -5.45 12.11
CA ARG A 70 -3.26 -4.54 12.89
C ARG A 70 -3.42 -3.21 12.16
N MET A 71 -2.32 -2.71 11.58
CA MET A 71 -2.35 -1.52 10.74
C MET A 71 -3.28 -1.70 9.54
N ALA A 72 -3.19 -2.85 8.86
CA ALA A 72 -4.08 -3.18 7.75
C ALA A 72 -5.54 -3.24 8.20
N LEU A 73 -5.83 -3.92 9.31
CA LEU A 73 -7.20 -4.02 9.83
C LEU A 73 -7.78 -2.65 10.20
N ALA A 74 -7.02 -1.81 10.91
CA ALA A 74 -7.45 -0.46 11.27
C ALA A 74 -7.70 0.41 10.03
N ALA A 75 -6.84 0.31 9.01
CA ALA A 75 -7.00 1.05 7.75
C ALA A 75 -8.21 0.57 6.94
N VAL A 76 -8.45 -0.75 6.88
CA VAL A 76 -9.64 -1.34 6.23
C VAL A 76 -10.92 -0.88 6.92
N VAL A 77 -10.97 -0.93 8.25
CA VAL A 77 -12.13 -0.44 9.02
C VAL A 77 -12.34 1.05 8.82
N ALA A 78 -11.26 1.83 8.85
CA ALA A 78 -11.31 3.26 8.57
C ALA A 78 -11.78 3.56 7.13
N GLY A 79 -11.54 2.63 6.20
CA GLY A 79 -11.67 2.85 4.77
C GLY A 79 -10.66 3.86 4.21
N ALA A 80 -9.60 4.20 4.95
CA ALA A 80 -8.62 5.23 4.58
C ALA A 80 -7.23 4.92 5.15
N GLY A 81 -6.19 5.44 4.49
CA GLY A 81 -4.81 5.32 4.97
C GLY A 81 -3.82 5.98 4.02
N ASN A 82 -2.63 6.34 4.52
CA ASN A 82 -1.54 6.84 3.67
C ASN A 82 -0.62 5.66 3.26
N CYS A 83 0.55 5.96 2.66
CA CYS A 83 1.48 4.95 2.15
C CYS A 83 1.80 3.82 3.14
N GLY A 84 2.03 4.14 4.42
CA GLY A 84 2.32 3.14 5.46
C GLY A 84 1.17 2.16 5.72
N GLU A 85 -0.07 2.66 5.78
CA GLU A 85 -1.28 1.86 5.98
C GLU A 85 -1.59 1.02 4.72
N MET A 86 -1.53 1.63 3.54
CA MET A 86 -1.74 0.96 2.25
C MET A 86 -0.69 -0.13 1.99
N ALA A 87 0.57 0.12 2.34
CA ALA A 87 1.63 -0.89 2.26
C ALA A 87 1.41 -2.05 3.23
N ALA A 88 0.89 -1.78 4.44
CA ALA A 88 0.52 -2.82 5.38
C ALA A 88 -0.62 -3.69 4.84
N CYS A 89 -1.66 -3.08 4.25
CA CYS A 89 -2.74 -3.81 3.56
C CYS A 89 -2.19 -4.67 2.40
N ALA A 90 -1.37 -4.09 1.53
CA ALA A 90 -0.74 -4.80 0.41
C ALA A 90 0.11 -5.98 0.90
N TYR A 91 0.96 -5.76 1.92
CA TYR A 91 1.76 -6.82 2.51
C TYR A 91 0.92 -7.97 3.05
N VAL A 92 -0.17 -7.68 3.79
CA VAL A 92 -1.03 -8.74 4.33
C VAL A 92 -1.69 -9.51 3.18
N ARG A 93 -2.35 -8.82 2.25
CA ARG A 93 -3.05 -9.41 1.10
C ARG A 93 -2.12 -10.25 0.23
N CYS A 94 -0.95 -9.74 -0.12
CA CYS A 94 0.04 -10.50 -0.89
C CYS A 94 0.43 -11.82 -0.22
N ARG A 95 0.57 -11.84 1.11
CA ARG A 95 0.84 -13.09 1.84
C ARG A 95 -0.32 -14.08 1.76
N GLU A 96 -1.55 -13.61 1.66
CA GLU A 96 -2.73 -14.47 1.46
C GLU A 96 -2.78 -15.02 0.03
N SER A 97 -2.33 -14.25 -0.96
CA SER A 97 -2.45 -14.55 -2.38
C SER A 97 -1.34 -15.39 -2.99
N ILE A 98 -0.16 -15.50 -2.34
CA ILE A 98 0.98 -16.24 -2.87
C ILE A 98 1.43 -17.39 -1.97
N GLY A 99 2.05 -18.39 -2.58
CA GLY A 99 2.58 -19.57 -1.89
C GLY A 99 3.92 -19.32 -1.16
N PRO A 100 4.35 -20.27 -0.31
CA PRO A 100 5.52 -20.12 0.55
C PRO A 100 6.87 -20.08 -0.19
N GLN A 101 6.89 -20.42 -1.48
CA GLN A 101 8.08 -20.30 -2.34
C GLN A 101 8.45 -18.86 -2.66
N TYR A 102 7.55 -17.90 -2.39
CA TYR A 102 7.78 -16.47 -2.58
C TYR A 102 7.89 -15.75 -1.23
N GLN A 103 8.71 -14.71 -1.20
CA GLN A 103 8.78 -13.78 -0.08
C GLN A 103 7.94 -12.53 -0.35
N VAL A 104 7.39 -12.00 0.73
CA VAL A 104 6.70 -10.71 0.80
C VAL A 104 7.47 -9.83 1.77
N LEU A 105 7.87 -8.66 1.29
CA LEU A 105 8.61 -7.67 2.06
C LEU A 105 7.74 -6.43 2.21
N TRP A 106 7.58 -5.96 3.44
CA TRP A 106 7.11 -4.61 3.70
C TRP A 106 8.35 -3.73 3.85
N VAL A 107 8.46 -2.70 3.00
CA VAL A 107 9.66 -1.88 2.90
C VAL A 107 9.39 -0.39 3.09
N SER A 108 10.45 0.36 3.42
CA SER A 108 10.45 1.81 3.57
C SER A 108 11.62 2.43 2.81
N ALA A 109 11.32 3.39 1.93
CA ALA A 109 12.29 4.25 1.28
C ALA A 109 12.50 5.50 2.16
N ARG A 110 13.46 5.42 3.10
CA ARG A 110 13.71 6.48 4.10
C ARG A 110 13.98 7.86 3.51
N ASN A 111 14.60 7.92 2.33
CA ASN A 111 14.91 9.16 1.63
C ASN A 111 13.66 9.91 1.14
N ALA A 112 12.49 9.27 1.09
CA ALA A 112 11.27 9.85 0.58
C ALA A 112 10.05 9.61 1.49
N ASP A 113 10.27 9.11 2.72
CA ASP A 113 9.21 8.72 3.68
C ASP A 113 8.06 7.93 3.02
N HIS A 114 8.41 6.97 2.16
CA HIS A 114 7.45 6.19 1.40
C HIS A 114 7.54 4.71 1.76
N SER A 115 6.41 4.03 1.78
CA SER A 115 6.33 2.61 2.14
C SER A 115 5.46 1.86 1.14
N PHE A 116 5.89 0.65 0.80
CA PHE A 116 5.23 -0.21 -0.18
C PHE A 116 5.59 -1.69 0.08
N CYS A 117 5.00 -2.60 -0.71
CA CYS A 117 5.25 -4.02 -0.62
C CYS A 117 6.09 -4.51 -1.81
N LEU A 118 7.01 -5.46 -1.57
CA LEU A 118 7.76 -6.17 -2.61
C LEU A 118 7.45 -7.67 -2.57
N LEU A 119 7.36 -8.30 -3.74
CA LEU A 119 7.24 -9.74 -3.93
C LEU A 119 8.43 -10.28 -4.74
N GLY A 120 8.88 -11.48 -4.43
CA GLY A 120 9.90 -12.14 -5.24
C GLY A 120 10.44 -13.42 -4.62
N LYS A 121 11.61 -13.85 -5.10
CA LYS A 121 12.39 -14.95 -4.53
C LYS A 121 13.70 -14.44 -3.94
N LEU A 122 14.30 -15.22 -3.04
CA LEU A 122 15.60 -14.86 -2.46
C LEU A 122 16.72 -14.83 -3.52
N SER A 123 16.63 -15.69 -4.54
CA SER A 123 17.61 -15.80 -5.62
C SER A 123 17.45 -14.74 -6.71
N TRP A 124 16.40 -13.92 -6.68
CA TRP A 124 16.16 -12.92 -7.71
C TRP A 124 17.06 -11.71 -7.51
N PHE A 125 17.54 -11.14 -8.62
CA PHE A 125 18.13 -9.81 -8.58
C PHE A 125 17.06 -8.80 -8.13
N GLN A 126 17.46 -7.84 -7.31
CA GLN A 126 16.53 -6.90 -6.68
C GLN A 126 15.64 -6.13 -7.67
N GLY A 127 16.12 -5.84 -8.88
CA GLY A 127 15.33 -5.17 -9.92
C GLY A 127 14.09 -5.95 -10.35
N HIS A 128 14.15 -7.29 -10.25
CA HIS A 128 13.08 -8.21 -10.65
C HIS A 128 12.03 -8.44 -9.54
N PHE A 129 12.18 -7.82 -8.38
CA PHE A 129 11.12 -7.87 -7.38
C PHE A 129 9.90 -7.13 -7.90
N ILE A 130 8.70 -7.65 -7.64
CA ILE A 130 7.46 -6.98 -8.01
C ILE A 130 7.09 -6.01 -6.90
N VAL A 131 6.92 -4.74 -7.24
CA VAL A 131 6.37 -3.74 -6.35
C VAL A 131 4.86 -3.80 -6.40
N VAL A 132 4.25 -3.87 -5.21
CA VAL A 132 2.81 -3.76 -4.99
C VAL A 132 2.59 -2.53 -4.12
N ASP A 133 2.30 -1.41 -4.78
CA ASP A 133 2.18 -0.09 -4.17
C ASP A 133 0.79 0.52 -4.48
N PRO A 134 -0.20 0.37 -3.60
CA PRO A 134 -1.54 0.90 -3.83
C PRO A 134 -1.64 2.41 -3.64
N TRP A 135 -0.60 3.06 -3.09
CA TRP A 135 -0.69 4.45 -2.65
C TRP A 135 -0.97 5.40 -3.79
N PRO A 136 -0.23 5.40 -4.90
CA PRO A 136 -0.48 6.38 -5.95
C PRO A 136 -1.86 6.24 -6.58
N THR A 137 -2.38 7.35 -7.08
CA THR A 137 -3.75 7.45 -7.58
C THR A 137 -4.04 6.43 -8.68
N GLN A 138 -3.11 6.28 -9.63
CA GLN A 138 -3.16 5.33 -10.75
C GLN A 138 -2.20 4.15 -10.56
N ALA A 139 -2.30 3.45 -9.43
CA ALA A 139 -1.41 2.33 -9.10
C ALA A 139 -1.52 1.13 -10.05
N GLN A 140 -0.38 0.53 -10.34
CA GLN A 140 -0.23 -0.78 -10.98
C GLN A 140 1.00 -1.48 -10.39
N ALA A 141 1.03 -2.80 -10.44
CA ALA A 141 2.20 -3.57 -10.06
C ALA A 141 3.29 -3.41 -11.14
N VAL A 142 4.53 -3.25 -10.71
CA VAL A 142 5.68 -3.02 -11.60
C VAL A 142 6.90 -3.81 -11.10
N LEU A 143 7.90 -3.99 -11.96
CA LEU A 143 9.22 -4.40 -11.50
C LEU A 143 9.81 -3.30 -10.61
N TYR A 144 10.64 -3.66 -9.62
CA TYR A 144 11.21 -2.68 -8.71
C TYR A 144 12.10 -1.68 -9.44
N GLU A 145 12.79 -2.10 -10.50
CA GLU A 145 13.55 -1.19 -11.36
C GLU A 145 12.73 -0.16 -12.13
N ASP A 146 11.43 -0.40 -12.29
CA ASP A 146 10.49 0.53 -12.95
C ASP A 146 9.74 1.41 -11.95
N HIS A 147 9.90 1.17 -10.64
CA HIS A 147 9.22 1.93 -9.61
C HIS A 147 9.95 3.24 -9.32
N PHE A 148 9.20 4.30 -9.01
CA PHE A 148 9.74 5.64 -8.77
C PHE A 148 10.67 5.74 -7.54
N MET A 149 10.67 4.72 -6.67
CA MET A 149 11.61 4.59 -5.55
C MET A 149 12.81 3.68 -5.86
N TYR A 150 12.98 3.26 -7.11
CA TYR A 150 14.11 2.43 -7.49
C TYR A 150 15.44 3.10 -7.16
N THR A 151 16.31 2.35 -6.49
CA THR A 151 17.70 2.73 -6.29
C THR A 151 18.59 1.59 -6.78
N LEU A 152 19.45 1.90 -7.76
CA LEU A 152 20.35 0.91 -8.35
C LEU A 152 21.20 0.23 -7.27
N GLY A 153 21.18 -1.11 -7.26
CA GLY A 153 21.97 -1.93 -6.35
C GLY A 153 21.54 -1.92 -4.87
N LYS A 154 20.44 -1.24 -4.49
CA LYS A 154 19.91 -1.29 -3.11
C LYS A 154 18.39 -1.50 -3.04
N LEU A 155 17.97 -2.48 -2.24
CA LEU A 155 16.59 -2.56 -1.75
C LEU A 155 16.35 -1.47 -0.69
N PRO A 156 15.09 -0.99 -0.54
CA PRO A 156 14.75 -0.11 0.57
C PRO A 156 14.84 -0.86 1.90
N GLU A 157 14.72 -0.14 3.01
CA GLU A 157 14.76 -0.74 4.35
C GLU A 157 13.61 -1.74 4.50
N VAL A 158 13.93 -2.97 4.91
CA VAL A 158 12.94 -4.01 5.14
C VAL A 158 12.38 -3.87 6.55
N LEU A 159 11.13 -3.39 6.66
CA LEU A 159 10.40 -3.30 7.93
C LEU A 159 9.91 -4.68 8.39
N LYS A 160 9.48 -5.51 7.44
CA LYS A 160 9.06 -6.89 7.72
C LYS A 160 9.31 -7.79 6.52
N ARG A 161 9.78 -9.01 6.78
CA ARG A 161 9.94 -10.08 5.79
C ARG A 161 9.22 -11.32 6.25
N ASN A 162 8.47 -11.96 5.35
CA ASN A 162 7.92 -13.29 5.55
C ASN A 162 7.64 -13.96 4.22
N ASN A 163 7.45 -15.28 4.23
CA ASN A 163 6.96 -16.00 3.06
C ASN A 163 5.43 -15.83 2.88
N GLY A 164 4.98 -16.09 1.66
CA GLY A 164 3.57 -16.33 1.35
C GLY A 164 2.97 -17.43 2.21
N LYS A 165 1.65 -17.37 2.43
CA LYS A 165 0.90 -18.31 3.25
C LYS A 165 -0.19 -19.04 2.47
N GLY A 166 -0.79 -18.42 1.46
CA GLY A 166 -1.94 -18.99 0.76
C GLY A 166 -3.20 -19.13 1.63
N ALA A 167 -3.36 -18.30 2.66
CA ALA A 167 -4.47 -18.41 3.62
C ALA A 167 -5.11 -17.05 3.90
N ASN A 168 -6.44 -16.99 4.00
CA ASN A 168 -7.19 -15.78 4.34
C ASN A 168 -7.04 -15.47 5.84
N ILE A 169 -6.27 -14.44 6.17
CA ILE A 169 -5.91 -14.03 7.53
C ILE A 169 -6.98 -13.12 8.14
N PHE A 170 -7.64 -12.27 7.35
CA PHE A 170 -8.62 -11.31 7.89
C PHE A 170 -9.84 -11.99 8.53
N ASN A 171 -10.27 -13.15 8.03
CA ASN A 171 -11.37 -13.91 8.62
C ASN A 171 -11.16 -14.27 10.11
N LYS A 172 -9.91 -14.29 10.59
CA LYS A 172 -9.61 -14.62 12.00
C LYS A 172 -9.88 -13.47 12.98
N TYR A 173 -10.21 -12.28 12.49
CA TYR A 173 -10.28 -11.04 13.28
C TYR A 173 -11.65 -10.37 13.28
N ALA A 174 -12.72 -11.09 12.95
CA ALA A 174 -14.07 -10.53 12.88
C ALA A 174 -14.48 -9.75 14.16
N GLN A 175 -14.13 -10.26 15.35
CA GLN A 175 -14.42 -9.57 16.62
C GLN A 175 -13.61 -8.27 16.79
N GLU A 176 -12.33 -8.27 16.40
CA GLU A 176 -11.49 -7.06 16.44
C GLU A 176 -11.98 -6.02 15.42
N GLN A 177 -12.43 -6.48 14.26
CA GLN A 177 -13.04 -5.63 13.23
C GLN A 177 -14.29 -4.92 13.76
N LEU A 178 -15.24 -5.68 14.33
CA LEU A 178 -16.47 -5.12 14.93
C LEU A 178 -16.17 -4.11 16.05
N ALA A 179 -15.14 -4.38 16.86
CA ALA A 179 -14.72 -3.46 17.92
C ALA A 179 -14.16 -2.15 17.35
N LEU A 180 -13.33 -2.22 16.31
CA LEU A 180 -12.78 -1.04 15.63
C LEU A 180 -13.87 -0.24 14.89
N GLU A 181 -14.87 -0.90 14.32
CA GLU A 181 -16.00 -0.24 13.64
C GLU A 181 -16.79 0.64 14.61
N ARG A 182 -17.07 0.15 15.83
CA ARG A 182 -17.71 0.95 16.89
C ARG A 182 -16.86 2.14 17.30
N GLN A 183 -15.56 1.92 17.52
CA GLN A 183 -14.62 2.98 17.90
C GLN A 183 -14.51 4.06 16.81
N LEU A 184 -14.57 3.67 15.54
CA LEU A 184 -14.55 4.61 14.41
C LEU A 184 -15.81 5.48 14.41
N GLU A 185 -16.98 4.90 14.64
CA GLU A 185 -18.24 5.63 14.70
C GLU A 185 -18.21 6.70 15.81
N GLU A 186 -17.81 6.30 17.02
CA GLU A 186 -17.64 7.21 18.16
C GLU A 186 -16.63 8.33 17.84
N PHE A 187 -15.49 7.96 17.24
CA PHE A 187 -14.45 8.91 16.85
C PHE A 187 -14.99 9.95 15.85
N LEU A 188 -15.68 9.53 14.79
CA LEU A 188 -16.23 10.43 13.79
C LEU A 188 -17.34 11.34 14.36
N GLN A 189 -18.19 10.81 15.25
CA GLN A 189 -19.21 11.62 15.94
C GLN A 189 -18.58 12.70 16.82
N SER A 190 -17.49 12.38 17.53
CA SER A 190 -16.76 13.34 18.36
C SER A 190 -16.09 14.44 17.53
N ALA A 191 -15.49 14.07 16.38
CA ALA A 191 -14.73 14.97 15.53
C ALA A 191 -15.59 16.04 14.83
N LYS A 192 -16.86 15.74 14.54
CA LYS A 192 -17.82 16.70 13.95
C LYS A 192 -18.03 17.95 14.82
N ARG A 193 -17.62 17.92 16.09
CA ARG A 193 -17.70 19.06 17.01
C ARG A 193 -16.49 20.02 16.94
N THR A 194 -15.48 19.70 16.12
CA THR A 194 -14.22 20.47 16.03
C THR A 194 -13.79 20.67 14.57
N HIS A 195 -13.54 21.92 14.15
CA HIS A 195 -13.17 22.24 12.76
C HIS A 195 -11.65 22.01 12.51
N ILE A 196 -11.27 21.40 11.39
CA ILE A 196 -9.86 21.05 11.07
C ILE A 196 -9.49 21.52 9.63
N PRO A 197 -8.47 22.38 9.44
CA PRO A 197 -7.99 22.80 8.10
C PRO A 197 -7.13 21.75 7.36
N PHE A 198 -7.01 21.89 6.03
CA PHE A 198 -6.36 20.94 5.09
C PHE A 198 -5.01 21.42 4.48
N ARG A 199 -4.13 20.46 4.14
CA ARG A 199 -2.94 20.58 3.25
C ARG A 199 -2.75 19.23 2.52
N GLY A 200 -2.62 19.22 1.18
CA GLY A 200 -2.50 17.99 0.37
C GLY A 200 -1.47 18.07 -0.77
N TYR A 201 -1.24 16.95 -1.46
CA TYR A 201 -0.26 16.76 -2.55
C TYR A 201 -0.85 15.99 -3.75
N ASN A 202 -0.22 16.07 -4.93
CA ASN A 202 -0.57 15.30 -6.14
C ASN A 202 0.61 14.45 -6.62
N GLN A 203 0.44 13.12 -6.73
CA GLN A 203 1.36 12.23 -7.46
C GLN A 203 0.56 11.19 -8.27
N GLN A 204 0.91 11.02 -9.54
CA GLN A 204 0.26 10.13 -10.50
C GLN A 204 1.29 9.18 -11.13
N TYR A 205 0.86 7.97 -11.48
CA TYR A 205 1.61 7.07 -12.36
C TYR A 205 1.14 7.19 -13.81
N VAL A 206 1.89 6.59 -14.72
CA VAL A 206 1.53 6.41 -16.13
C VAL A 206 0.66 5.15 -16.28
N THR A 207 -0.47 5.27 -16.99
CA THR A 207 -1.41 4.18 -17.29
C THR A 207 -0.90 3.19 -18.35
N ARG A 208 -1.43 1.96 -18.32
CA ARG A 208 -1.14 0.87 -19.25
C ARG A 208 -2.36 0.54 -20.14
N GLU A 209 -2.12 0.13 -21.39
CA GLU A 209 -3.12 -0.53 -22.25
C GLU A 209 -3.02 -2.07 -22.21
N PRO A 210 -4.11 -2.82 -22.42
CA PRO A 210 -4.10 -4.28 -22.40
C PRO A 210 -3.15 -4.87 -23.46
N GLY A 211 -2.25 -5.77 -23.05
CA GLY A 211 -1.43 -6.56 -23.98
C GLY A 211 -0.06 -5.98 -24.36
N THR A 212 0.26 -4.75 -23.95
CA THR A 212 1.57 -4.13 -24.21
C THR A 212 2.07 -3.39 -22.96
N ILE A 213 3.39 -3.39 -22.72
CA ILE A 213 4.00 -2.60 -21.65
C ILE A 213 4.67 -1.40 -22.30
N THR A 214 4.23 -0.20 -21.93
CA THR A 214 4.63 1.04 -22.56
C THR A 214 4.93 2.09 -21.49
N TYR A 215 6.19 2.56 -21.41
CA TYR A 215 6.61 3.50 -20.37
C TYR A 215 6.77 4.93 -20.89
N ARG A 216 6.31 5.92 -20.12
CA ARG A 216 6.74 7.32 -20.21
C ARG A 216 7.48 7.69 -18.93
N GLN A 217 8.67 8.27 -19.06
CA GLN A 217 9.44 8.84 -17.97
C GLN A 217 8.67 10.04 -17.37
N SER A 218 8.19 9.92 -16.13
CA SER A 218 7.72 11.07 -15.35
C SER A 218 8.88 11.62 -14.50
N GLY A 219 9.19 12.90 -14.69
CA GLY A 219 10.23 13.60 -13.93
C GLY A 219 9.97 13.60 -12.43
N VAL A 220 11.03 13.31 -11.67
CA VAL A 220 11.03 13.37 -10.20
C VAL A 220 11.01 14.83 -9.77
N GLN A 221 9.91 15.31 -9.16
CA GLN A 221 9.91 16.58 -8.46
C GLN A 221 10.32 16.32 -7.00
N ARG A 222 11.49 16.83 -6.61
CA ARG A 222 12.06 16.68 -5.25
C ARG A 222 11.19 17.37 -4.20
N CYS A 223 10.95 16.69 -3.09
CA CYS A 223 10.33 17.25 -1.89
C CYS A 223 11.40 17.82 -0.95
N TYR A 224 11.21 19.05 -0.48
CA TYR A 224 11.77 19.59 0.77
C TYR A 224 10.67 19.59 1.84
#